data_AF-V9LJ94-F1
#
_entry.id   AF-V9LJ94-F1
#
_cell.length_a   1.000
_cell.length_b   1.000
_cell.length_c   1.000
_cell.angle_alpha   90.00
_cell.angle_beta   90.00
_cell.angle_gamma   90.00
#
_symmetry.space_group_name_H-M   'P 1'
#
loop_
_entity.id
_entity.type
_entity.pdbx_description
1 polymer ?
#
loop_
_entity_poly.entity_id
_entity_poly.type
_entity_poly.pdbx_seq_one_letter_code
_entity_poly.pdbx_strand_id
1 'polypeptide(L)'
;PPYPASNDPSSSSTSEDDDYNVGSPVLEVSDSEFDENVPPRESPNHDGGARKKVRLYQFLLELLKSGDMRDCVWWLDRERGTFQFSSKHKEQLAHRWGMQKGNRKKMTYQKMARALRNYGKTGEIRKIKKKLTLQI
;
A
#
# COMPACT_ATOMS: atom_id res chain seq x y z
N PRO A 1 -45.47 -19.62 34.78
CA PRO A 1 -44.87 -20.96 35.00
C PRO A 1 -43.61 -21.17 34.13
N PRO A 2 -42.44 -21.50 34.72
CA PRO A 2 -41.29 -22.02 33.99
C PRO A 2 -41.30 -23.56 33.95
N TYR A 3 -40.48 -24.15 33.06
CA TYR A 3 -39.84 -25.48 33.07
C TYR A 3 -39.82 -26.18 31.69
N PRO A 4 -38.82 -27.06 31.45
CA PRO A 4 -37.99 -27.07 30.24
C PRO A 4 -38.11 -28.40 29.47
N ALA A 5 -37.37 -28.55 28.36
CA ALA A 5 -36.77 -29.85 28.01
C ALA A 5 -35.68 -29.70 26.94
N SER A 6 -34.55 -30.32 27.27
CA SER A 6 -33.36 -30.60 26.50
C SER A 6 -33.64 -31.41 25.24
N ASN A 7 -32.75 -31.31 24.26
CA ASN A 7 -32.53 -32.41 23.32
C ASN A 7 -31.06 -32.40 22.85
N ASP A 8 -30.26 -33.26 23.47
CA ASP A 8 -29.04 -33.82 22.89
C ASP A 8 -29.46 -34.89 21.88
N PRO A 9 -28.67 -35.09 20.81
CA PRO A 9 -28.05 -36.40 20.72
C PRO A 9 -26.60 -36.35 20.23
N SER A 10 -25.75 -37.01 21.00
CA SER A 10 -24.78 -38.05 20.61
C SER A 10 -24.16 -37.97 19.21
N SER A 11 -22.83 -37.90 19.16
CA SER A 11 -22.03 -38.66 18.18
C SER A 11 -20.61 -38.85 18.70
N SER A 12 -20.35 -40.06 19.22
CA SER A 12 -19.02 -40.63 19.30
C SER A 12 -18.52 -40.93 17.88
N SER A 13 -17.28 -40.59 17.56
CA SER A 13 -16.59 -41.18 16.40
C SER A 13 -15.10 -41.30 16.72
N THR A 14 -14.72 -42.56 16.89
CA THR A 14 -13.37 -43.12 16.92
C THR A 14 -12.93 -43.41 15.50
N SER A 15 -11.70 -43.06 15.12
CA SER A 15 -10.93 -43.64 13.99
C SER A 15 -9.50 -43.10 14.17
N GLU A 16 -8.57 -43.89 14.69
CA GLU A 16 -7.68 -44.81 13.94
C GLU A 16 -6.71 -44.00 13.06
N ASP A 17 -5.56 -43.61 13.64
CA ASP A 17 -4.41 -43.10 12.89
C ASP A 17 -3.44 -44.25 12.65
N ASP A 18 -3.40 -44.68 11.39
CA ASP A 18 -2.65 -45.80 10.86
C ASP A 18 -1.13 -45.58 10.82
N ASP A 19 -0.51 -46.76 10.79
CA ASP A 19 0.87 -47.18 10.74
C ASP A 19 1.79 -46.47 9.73
N TYR A 20 3.05 -46.43 10.13
CA TYR A 20 4.19 -45.81 9.49
C TYR A 20 4.77 -46.72 8.41
N ASN A 21 5.30 -46.09 7.34
CA ASN A 21 6.36 -46.62 6.47
C ASN A 21 5.97 -47.70 5.44
N VAL A 22 5.95 -47.35 4.15
CA VAL A 22 7.00 -47.76 3.19
C VAL A 22 6.90 -47.02 1.85
N GLY A 23 8.05 -46.62 1.29
CA GLY A 23 8.24 -46.58 -0.17
C GLY A 23 8.25 -45.20 -0.85
N SER A 24 9.30 -44.40 -0.62
CA SER A 24 9.71 -43.38 -1.61
C SER A 24 10.62 -44.01 -2.67
N PRO A 25 10.40 -43.81 -3.98
CA PRO A 25 11.35 -44.20 -5.00
C PRO A 25 12.52 -43.20 -5.06
N VAL A 26 13.71 -43.78 -5.19
CA VAL A 26 15.01 -43.13 -5.44
C VAL A 26 14.91 -42.12 -6.58
N LEU A 27 15.25 -40.86 -6.30
CA LEU A 27 15.55 -39.86 -7.32
C LEU A 27 17.05 -39.56 -7.25
N GLU A 28 17.71 -39.84 -8.36
CA GLU A 28 19.16 -39.82 -8.51
C GLU A 28 19.73 -38.42 -8.29
N VAL A 29 20.80 -38.37 -7.49
CA VAL A 29 21.58 -37.17 -7.19
C VAL A 29 22.46 -36.87 -8.38
N SER A 30 22.25 -35.72 -9.02
CA SER A 30 23.22 -35.12 -9.93
C SER A 30 24.22 -34.32 -9.10
N ASP A 31 25.47 -34.74 -9.15
CA ASP A 31 26.63 -34.15 -8.51
C ASP A 31 26.93 -32.74 -9.06
N SER A 32 27.07 -31.76 -8.17
CA SER A 32 27.73 -30.48 -8.44
C SER A 32 28.19 -29.90 -7.12
N GLU A 33 29.42 -30.25 -6.74
CA GLU A 33 30.13 -29.65 -5.62
C GLU A 33 30.48 -28.18 -5.93
N PHE A 34 29.84 -27.24 -5.25
CA PHE A 34 30.42 -25.92 -4.99
C PHE A 34 29.98 -25.44 -3.61
N ASP A 35 30.91 -25.57 -2.67
CA ASP A 35 30.89 -24.96 -1.35
C ASP A 35 30.79 -23.42 -1.50
N GLU A 36 29.68 -22.82 -1.08
CA GLU A 36 29.70 -21.58 -0.29
C GLU A 36 28.30 -21.16 0.16
N ASN A 37 28.22 -20.82 1.43
CA ASN A 37 27.18 -20.06 2.08
C ASN A 37 26.95 -18.71 1.37
N VAL A 38 25.92 -18.60 0.50
CA VAL A 38 25.54 -17.33 -0.15
C VAL A 38 24.02 -17.11 -0.12
N PRO A 39 23.46 -16.24 0.76
CA PRO A 39 22.38 -15.36 0.33
C PRO A 39 23.01 -14.13 -0.37
N PRO A 40 22.37 -13.36 -1.29
CA PRO A 40 20.96 -13.29 -1.67
C PRO A 40 20.70 -13.16 -3.20
N ARG A 41 19.54 -13.59 -3.72
CA ARG A 41 19.07 -13.13 -5.06
C ARG A 41 18.21 -11.90 -4.93
N GLU A 42 18.88 -10.77 -4.69
CA GLU A 42 18.33 -9.45 -4.93
C GLU A 42 18.15 -9.29 -6.44
N SER A 43 16.92 -9.02 -6.85
CA SER A 43 16.57 -8.74 -8.24
C SER A 43 17.35 -7.52 -8.76
N PRO A 44 17.70 -7.50 -10.07
CA PRO A 44 18.77 -6.67 -10.59
C PRO A 44 18.48 -5.18 -10.45
N ASN A 45 19.52 -4.48 -10.02
CA ASN A 45 19.79 -3.06 -10.17
C ASN A 45 18.84 -2.33 -11.13
N HIS A 46 17.90 -1.56 -10.55
CA HIS A 46 17.54 -0.31 -11.21
C HIS A 46 18.73 0.63 -11.04
N ASP A 47 19.65 0.60 -12.01
CA ASP A 47 20.51 1.74 -12.26
C ASP A 47 19.61 2.96 -12.52
N GLY A 48 19.86 4.02 -11.77
CA GLY A 48 19.01 5.20 -11.73
C GLY A 48 19.43 6.10 -10.59
N GLY A 49 20.69 6.55 -10.65
CA GLY A 49 21.43 7.25 -9.62
C GLY A 49 20.57 8.08 -8.67
N ALA A 50 20.63 7.74 -7.38
CA ALA A 50 20.11 8.50 -6.24
C ALA A 50 18.97 9.48 -6.58
N ARG A 51 17.89 9.00 -7.23
CA ARG A 51 16.73 9.84 -7.54
C ARG A 51 16.16 10.27 -6.19
N LYS A 52 16.36 11.55 -5.84
CA LYS A 52 15.89 12.13 -4.57
C LYS A 52 14.45 11.70 -4.35
N LYS A 53 14.17 11.06 -3.20
CA LYS A 53 12.83 10.57 -2.86
C LYS A 53 11.87 11.77 -2.80
N VAL A 54 11.09 11.97 -3.85
CA VAL A 54 10.09 13.05 -3.90
C VAL A 54 9.09 12.90 -2.75
N ARG A 55 8.80 14.02 -2.08
CA ARG A 55 7.77 14.13 -1.04
C ARG A 55 6.42 14.48 -1.66
N LEU A 56 5.33 14.05 -1.04
CA LEU A 56 3.99 14.21 -1.61
C LEU A 56 3.61 15.69 -1.80
N TYR A 57 3.93 16.56 -0.85
CA TYR A 57 3.62 17.99 -1.01
C TYR A 57 4.39 18.61 -2.19
N GLN A 58 5.64 18.18 -2.44
CA GLN A 58 6.45 18.67 -3.56
C GLN A 58 5.83 18.26 -4.90
N PHE A 59 5.40 17.00 -4.99
CA PHE A 59 4.67 16.49 -6.16
C PHE A 59 3.36 17.27 -6.41
N LEU A 60 2.58 17.54 -5.37
CA LEU A 60 1.35 18.33 -5.50
C LEU A 60 1.65 19.76 -5.96
N LEU A 61 2.68 20.39 -5.39
CA LEU A 61 3.09 21.74 -5.75
C LEU A 61 3.52 21.82 -7.23
N GLU A 62 4.24 20.81 -7.71
CA GLU A 62 4.68 20.72 -9.10
C GLU A 62 3.50 20.56 -10.07
N LEU A 63 2.55 19.67 -9.75
CA LEU A 63 1.30 19.53 -10.52
C LEU A 63 0.50 20.85 -10.55
N LEU A 64 0.38 21.50 -9.41
CA LEU A 64 -0.35 22.75 -9.28
C LEU A 64 0.32 23.93 -10.01
N LYS A 65 1.65 23.95 -10.12
CA LYS A 65 2.41 24.97 -10.85
C LYS A 65 2.37 24.76 -12.37
N SER A 66 2.55 23.50 -12.81
CA SER A 66 2.41 23.12 -14.23
C SER A 66 0.96 23.23 -14.71
N GLY A 67 0.00 23.10 -13.80
CA GLY A 67 -1.40 23.03 -14.14
C GLY A 67 -1.78 21.69 -14.77
N ASP A 68 -1.03 20.64 -14.48
CA ASP A 68 -1.35 19.26 -14.82
C ASP A 68 -2.54 18.75 -13.98
N MET A 69 -3.36 17.87 -14.56
CA MET A 69 -4.47 17.21 -13.84
C MET A 69 -5.43 18.20 -13.14
N ARG A 70 -5.77 19.32 -13.79
CA ARG A 70 -6.68 20.33 -13.23
C ARG A 70 -8.04 19.76 -12.82
N ASP A 71 -8.49 18.70 -13.49
CA ASP A 71 -9.72 17.97 -13.14
C ASP A 71 -9.63 17.25 -11.78
N CYS A 72 -8.42 17.02 -11.30
CA CYS A 72 -8.11 16.29 -10.06
C CYS A 72 -7.71 17.22 -8.91
N VAL A 73 -6.91 18.27 -9.17
CA VAL A 73 -6.46 19.24 -8.16
C VAL A 73 -6.20 20.61 -8.79
N TRP A 74 -6.58 21.68 -8.10
CA TRP A 74 -6.38 23.05 -8.59
C TRP A 74 -6.21 24.04 -7.44
N TRP A 75 -5.62 25.20 -7.74
CA TRP A 75 -5.59 26.35 -6.82
C TRP A 75 -6.98 26.93 -6.65
N LEU A 76 -7.43 27.10 -5.40
CA LEU A 76 -8.52 28.01 -5.08
C LEU A 76 -8.00 29.44 -4.90
N ASP A 77 -6.81 29.56 -4.35
CA ASP A 77 -6.11 30.83 -4.15
C ASP A 77 -4.61 30.55 -4.24
N ARG A 78 -4.00 30.99 -5.33
CA ARG A 78 -2.58 30.74 -5.62
C ARG A 78 -1.66 31.57 -4.70
N GLU A 79 -2.06 32.78 -4.34
CA GLU A 79 -1.27 33.67 -3.48
C GLU A 79 -1.20 33.13 -2.06
N ARG A 80 -2.34 32.61 -1.56
CA ARG A 80 -2.40 31.98 -0.24
C ARG A 80 -1.93 30.52 -0.25
N GLY A 81 -1.58 29.94 -1.40
CA GLY A 81 -1.22 28.52 -1.49
C GLY A 81 -2.39 27.57 -1.18
N THR A 82 -3.64 28.01 -1.31
CA THR A 82 -4.82 27.19 -1.02
C THR A 82 -5.26 26.43 -2.26
N PHE A 83 -5.38 25.11 -2.14
CA PHE A 83 -5.78 24.22 -3.22
C PHE A 83 -6.86 23.25 -2.79
N GLN A 84 -7.58 22.69 -3.77
CA GLN A 84 -8.65 21.74 -3.55
C GLN A 84 -8.52 20.52 -4.46
N PHE A 85 -8.86 19.35 -3.92
CA PHE A 85 -9.01 18.13 -4.70
C PHE A 85 -10.44 17.98 -5.22
N SER A 86 -10.55 17.41 -6.42
CA SER A 86 -11.79 16.98 -7.04
C SER A 86 -12.52 15.94 -6.20
N SER A 87 -13.83 16.08 -6.04
CA SER A 87 -14.62 15.02 -5.39
C SER A 87 -14.65 13.73 -6.22
N LYS A 88 -14.64 13.86 -7.56
CA LYS A 88 -14.80 12.75 -8.51
C LYS A 88 -13.45 12.16 -8.96
N HIS A 89 -12.47 13.01 -9.27
CA HIS A 89 -11.25 12.57 -9.95
C HIS A 89 -10.00 12.41 -9.05
N LYS A 90 -10.10 12.70 -7.73
CA LYS A 90 -8.99 12.58 -6.76
C LYS A 90 -8.26 11.23 -6.75
N GLU A 91 -8.94 10.14 -7.10
CA GLU A 91 -8.30 8.81 -7.16
C GLU A 91 -7.27 8.70 -8.29
N GLN A 92 -7.47 9.41 -9.41
CA GLN A 92 -6.51 9.40 -10.52
C GLN A 92 -5.18 10.05 -10.10
N LEU A 93 -5.24 11.15 -9.35
CA LEU A 93 -4.06 11.80 -8.78
C LEU A 93 -3.35 10.89 -7.77
N ALA A 94 -4.12 10.21 -6.91
CA ALA A 94 -3.55 9.26 -5.97
C ALA A 94 -2.84 8.10 -6.70
N HIS A 95 -3.43 7.59 -7.78
CA HIS A 95 -2.82 6.57 -8.62
C HIS A 95 -1.51 7.06 -9.24
N ARG A 96 -1.48 8.25 -9.86
CA ARG A 96 -0.26 8.85 -10.44
C ARG A 96 0.83 9.02 -9.37
N TRP A 97 0.47 9.43 -8.16
CA TRP A 97 1.41 9.49 -7.03
C TRP A 97 1.98 8.11 -6.67
N GLY A 98 1.15 7.06 -6.68
CA GLY A 98 1.59 5.69 -6.45
C GLY A 98 2.62 5.21 -7.47
N MET A 99 2.38 5.50 -8.76
CA MET A 99 3.31 5.20 -9.85
C MET A 99 4.61 5.98 -9.70
N GLN A 100 4.55 7.29 -9.39
CA GLN A 100 5.73 8.13 -9.14
C GLN A 100 6.63 7.60 -8.02
N LYS A 101 6.04 6.93 -7.02
CA LYS A 101 6.76 6.32 -5.90
C LYS A 101 7.16 4.87 -6.12
N GLY A 102 6.77 4.24 -7.22
CA GLY A 102 7.02 2.82 -7.46
C GLY A 102 6.32 1.92 -6.43
N ASN A 103 5.14 2.33 -5.93
CA ASN A 103 4.45 1.55 -4.91
C ASN A 103 3.97 0.22 -5.47
N ARG A 104 4.38 -0.89 -4.84
CA ARG A 104 3.89 -2.25 -5.18
C ARG A 104 2.37 -2.39 -5.04
N LYS A 105 1.78 -1.66 -4.09
CA LYS A 105 0.32 -1.64 -3.84
C LYS A 105 -0.30 -0.35 -4.34
N LYS A 106 -1.55 -0.42 -4.82
CA LYS A 106 -2.32 0.76 -5.26
C LYS A 106 -2.35 1.84 -4.18
N MET A 107 -1.94 3.04 -4.59
CA MET A 107 -2.16 4.27 -3.83
C MET A 107 -3.59 4.75 -4.05
N THR A 108 -4.30 5.04 -2.95
CA THR A 108 -5.67 5.56 -2.96
C THR A 108 -5.69 6.93 -2.32
N TYR A 109 -6.71 7.74 -2.62
CA TYR A 109 -6.83 9.06 -2.02
C TYR A 109 -6.87 8.98 -0.49
N GLN A 110 -7.51 7.96 0.09
CA GLN A 110 -7.55 7.76 1.55
C GLN A 110 -6.14 7.62 2.16
N LYS A 111 -5.26 6.81 1.55
CA LYS A 111 -3.87 6.63 2.00
C LYS A 111 -3.05 7.90 1.79
N MET A 112 -3.22 8.55 0.65
CA MET A 112 -2.55 9.81 0.34
C MET A 112 -2.97 10.92 1.31
N ALA A 113 -4.27 11.03 1.60
CA ALA A 113 -4.82 11.97 2.58
C ALA A 113 -4.30 11.68 3.99
N ARG A 114 -4.05 10.41 4.33
CA ARG A 114 -3.36 10.07 5.60
C ARG A 114 -1.95 10.65 5.63
N ALA A 115 -1.18 10.51 4.55
CA ALA A 115 0.15 11.10 4.46
C ALA A 115 0.11 12.64 4.56
N LEU A 116 -0.86 13.29 3.90
CA LEU A 116 -1.02 14.75 3.97
C LEU A 116 -1.28 15.27 5.39
N ARG A 117 -2.00 14.51 6.22
CA ARG A 117 -2.22 14.87 7.62
C ARG A 117 -0.93 14.88 8.44
N ASN A 118 0.06 14.05 8.08
CA ASN A 118 1.33 14.03 8.80
C ASN A 118 2.14 15.33 8.61
N TYR A 119 1.97 16.01 7.48
CA TYR A 119 2.61 17.31 7.21
C TYR A 119 2.04 18.45 8.05
N GLY A 120 0.89 18.26 8.72
CA GLY A 120 0.38 19.26 9.65
C GLY A 120 1.32 19.53 10.84
N LYS A 121 2.19 18.57 11.17
CA LYS A 121 3.19 18.72 12.25
C LYS A 121 4.41 19.52 11.83
N THR A 122 4.80 19.38 10.56
CA THR A 122 6.02 19.96 9.99
C THR A 122 5.75 21.29 9.28
N GLY A 123 4.49 21.59 8.98
CA GLY A 123 4.04 22.89 8.48
C GLY A 123 3.95 23.00 6.95
N GLU A 124 4.43 22.02 6.17
CA GLU A 124 4.34 22.10 4.70
C GLU A 124 2.90 21.94 4.18
N ILE A 125 1.97 21.42 4.99
CA ILE A 125 0.55 21.36 4.63
C ILE A 125 -0.30 21.73 5.84
N ARG A 126 -1.19 22.70 5.66
CA ARG A 126 -2.21 23.05 6.64
C ARG A 126 -3.60 22.61 6.20
N LYS A 127 -4.36 22.02 7.13
CA LYS A 127 -5.76 21.67 6.89
C LYS A 127 -6.64 22.91 7.00
N ILE A 128 -7.41 23.19 5.95
CA ILE A 128 -8.49 24.19 6.00
C ILE A 128 -9.81 23.48 6.34
N LYS A 129 -10.66 24.13 7.15
CA LYS A 129 -12.03 23.70 7.50
C LYS A 129 -12.99 23.81 6.30
N LYS A 130 -12.59 23.24 5.17
CA LYS A 130 -13.35 23.13 3.93
C LYS A 130 -13.10 21.75 3.32
N LYS A 131 -14.12 21.18 2.69
CA LYS A 131 -14.06 19.85 2.09
C LYS A 131 -12.94 19.79 1.05
N LEU A 132 -12.13 18.73 1.12
CA LEU A 132 -11.02 18.45 0.18
C LEU A 132 -10.04 19.61 -0.05
N THR A 133 -10.00 20.58 0.87
CA THR A 133 -9.20 21.81 0.74
C THR A 133 -8.06 21.79 1.74
N LEU A 134 -6.87 22.15 1.25
CA LEU A 134 -5.61 22.23 1.99
C LEU A 134 -4.84 23.48 1.56
N GLN A 135 -3.85 23.85 2.34
CA GLN A 135 -2.94 24.94 2.06
C GLN A 135 -1.51 24.43 2.11
N ILE A 136 -0.70 24.82 1.13
CA ILE A 136 0.74 24.51 1.04
C ILE A 136 1.55 25.76 1.38
#